data_AF-C7G734-F1
#
_entry.id   AF-C7G734-F1
#
_cell.length_a   1.000
_cell.length_b   1.000
_cell.length_c   1.000
_cell.angle_alpha   90.00
_cell.angle_beta   90.00
_cell.angle_gamma   90.00
#
_symmetry.space_group_name_H-M   'P 1'
#
loop_
_entity.id
_entity.type
_entity.pdbx_description
1 polymer ?
#
loop_
_entity_poly.entity_id
_entity_poly.type
_entity_poly.pdbx_seq_one_letter_code
_entity_poly.pdbx_strand_id
1 'polypeptide(L)'
;MANQTNSMAHTKWMCKYHIVFTPKYRRKVIYNQYKEDIRDIIKALCKYKGVEIIEGHLMPDHIHMLVSIPPKYSISQFMGYLKGKSHIVLALQVKSVYYNN
;
A
#
# COMPACT_ATOMS: atom_id res chain seq x y z
N MET A 1 21.78 -11.06 -8.52
CA MET A 1 20.87 -10.04 -9.08
C MET A 1 21.51 -8.68 -8.85
N ALA A 2 21.74 -7.91 -9.90
CA ALA A 2 22.49 -6.65 -9.84
C ALA A 2 21.83 -5.66 -8.86
N ASN A 3 22.65 -5.00 -8.03
CA ASN A 3 22.24 -3.88 -7.19
C ASN A 3 21.87 -2.68 -8.08
N GLN A 4 20.67 -2.70 -8.66
CA GLN A 4 20.12 -1.55 -9.38
C GLN A 4 19.87 -0.43 -8.36
N THR A 5 20.66 0.64 -8.44
CA THR A 5 20.54 1.82 -7.60
C THR A 5 19.78 2.90 -8.34
N ASN A 6 18.80 3.50 -7.68
CA ASN A 6 18.07 4.66 -8.19
C ASN A 6 18.86 5.95 -7.96
N SER A 7 18.65 6.96 -8.80
CA SER A 7 19.28 8.27 -8.67
C SER A 7 18.28 9.40 -8.60
N MET A 8 18.57 10.38 -7.74
CA MET A 8 17.96 11.71 -7.66
C MET A 8 19.05 12.76 -7.94
N ALA A 9 18.67 14.04 -8.03
CA ALA A 9 19.58 15.14 -8.40
C ALA A 9 20.94 15.13 -7.65
N HIS A 10 20.93 14.79 -6.35
CA HIS A 10 22.15 14.75 -5.53
C HIS A 10 22.24 13.48 -4.66
N THR A 11 21.57 12.39 -5.03
CA THR A 11 21.51 11.19 -4.18
C THR A 11 21.38 9.92 -5.01
N LYS A 12 22.25 8.94 -4.77
CA LYS A 12 22.03 7.55 -5.19
C LYS A 12 21.45 6.77 -4.02
N TRP A 13 20.44 5.95 -4.27
CA TRP A 13 19.72 5.27 -3.21
C TRP A 13 19.22 3.90 -3.63
N MET A 14 19.11 3.02 -2.64
CA MET A 14 18.47 1.69 -2.75
C MET A 14 17.74 1.43 -1.43
N CYS A 15 16.53 1.95 -1.33
CA CYS A 15 15.74 1.92 -0.10
C CYS A 15 14.57 0.96 -0.26
N LYS A 16 14.81 -0.32 0.03
CA LYS A 16 13.80 -1.38 0.01
C LYS A 16 13.33 -1.67 1.42
N TYR A 17 12.02 -1.74 1.61
CA TYR A 17 11.39 -1.99 2.89
C TYR A 17 10.39 -3.13 2.80
N HIS A 18 10.51 -4.09 3.72
CA HIS A 18 9.48 -5.10 3.94
C HIS A 18 8.47 -4.56 4.95
N ILE A 19 7.23 -4.39 4.50
CA ILE A 19 6.14 -3.77 5.26
C ILE A 19 5.04 -4.80 5.45
N VAL A 20 4.62 -4.95 6.70
CA VAL A 20 3.50 -5.81 7.08
C VAL A 20 2.49 -5.02 7.89
N PHE A 21 1.20 -5.14 7.56
CA PHE A 21 0.13 -4.59 8.38
C PHE A 21 -1.15 -5.42 8.30
N THR A 22 -1.97 -5.33 9.34
CA THR A 22 -3.20 -6.12 9.52
C THR A 22 -4.43 -5.20 9.53
N PRO A 23 -5.60 -5.66 9.06
CA PRO A 23 -6.85 -4.95 9.27
C PRO A 23 -7.20 -4.90 10.75
N LYS A 24 -7.95 -3.87 11.16
CA LYS A 24 -8.38 -3.69 12.56
C LYS A 24 -9.18 -4.91 13.01
N TYR A 25 -8.85 -5.46 14.18
CA TYR A 25 -9.44 -6.68 14.75
C TYR A 25 -9.28 -7.96 13.88
N ARG A 26 -8.39 -7.98 12.88
CA ARG A 26 -8.16 -9.13 11.99
C ARG A 26 -9.46 -9.74 11.41
N ARG A 27 -10.41 -8.88 11.02
CA ARG A 27 -11.70 -9.31 10.45
C ARG A 27 -11.53 -9.93 9.05
N LYS A 28 -11.23 -11.23 9.00
CA LYS A 28 -10.93 -12.00 7.77
C LYS A 28 -12.06 -11.95 6.74
N VAL A 29 -13.32 -12.05 7.18
CA VAL A 29 -14.50 -12.12 6.28
C VAL A 29 -14.65 -10.86 5.43
N ILE A 30 -14.65 -9.70 6.09
CA ILE A 30 -14.76 -8.38 5.43
C ILE A 30 -13.54 -8.14 4.55
N TYR A 31 -12.35 -8.48 5.05
CA TYR A 31 -11.13 -8.31 4.28
C TYR A 31 -11.12 -9.14 2.99
N ASN A 32 -11.62 -10.38 3.03
CA ASN A 32 -11.62 -11.26 1.87
C ASN A 32 -12.60 -10.80 0.77
N GLN A 33 -13.70 -10.13 1.14
CA GLN A 33 -14.66 -9.54 0.20
C GLN A 33 -14.04 -8.39 -0.61
N TYR A 34 -13.30 -7.51 0.06
CA TYR A 34 -12.71 -6.31 -0.56
C TYR A 34 -11.24 -6.49 -0.96
N LYS A 35 -10.75 -7.73 -1.01
CA LYS A 35 -9.32 -8.02 -1.18
C LYS A 35 -8.76 -7.48 -2.49
N GLU A 36 -9.49 -7.66 -3.59
CA GLU A 36 -9.11 -7.16 -4.91
C GLU A 36 -9.16 -5.62 -4.97
N ASP A 37 -10.21 -5.00 -4.43
CA ASP A 37 -10.30 -3.54 -4.34
C ASP A 37 -9.13 -2.94 -3.55
N ILE A 38 -8.80 -3.53 -2.40
CA ILE A 38 -7.67 -3.10 -1.55
C ILE A 38 -6.36 -3.19 -2.34
N ARG A 39 -6.16 -4.25 -3.12
CA ARG A 39 -4.96 -4.43 -3.96
C ARG A 39 -4.83 -3.29 -4.96
N ASP A 40 -5.91 -2.93 -5.65
CA ASP A 40 -5.88 -1.91 -6.69
C ASP A 40 -5.75 -0.49 -6.10
N ILE A 41 -6.41 -0.23 -4.97
CA ILE A 41 -6.24 1.01 -4.21
C ILE A 41 -4.78 1.17 -3.76
N ILE A 42 -4.16 0.13 -3.19
CA ILE A 42 -2.76 0.19 -2.74
C ILE A 42 -1.82 0.45 -3.92
N LYS A 43 -2.00 -0.25 -5.05
CA LYS A 43 -1.20 -0.02 -6.27
C LYS A 43 -1.32 1.43 -6.75
N ALA A 44 -2.53 1.98 -6.79
CA ALA A 44 -2.77 3.35 -7.19
C ALA A 44 -2.07 4.34 -6.25
N LEU A 45 -2.23 4.17 -4.93
CA LEU A 45 -1.61 5.04 -3.91
C LEU A 45 -0.08 5.00 -3.97
N CYS A 46 0.53 3.83 -4.18
CA CYS A 46 1.97 3.69 -4.37
C CYS A 46 2.43 4.41 -5.64
N LYS A 47 1.71 4.25 -6.76
CA LYS A 47 2.00 4.95 -8.02
C LYS A 47 1.94 6.47 -7.86
N TYR A 48 0.94 7.00 -7.16
CA TYR A 48 0.83 8.45 -6.88
C TYR A 48 2.02 9.01 -6.10
N LYS A 49 2.63 8.23 -5.22
CA LYS A 49 3.82 8.64 -4.44
C LYS A 49 5.13 8.32 -5.15
N GLY A 50 5.10 7.67 -6.31
CA GLY A 50 6.31 7.18 -6.98
C GLY A 50 7.04 6.12 -6.16
N VAL A 51 6.29 5.32 -5.39
CA VAL A 51 6.80 4.16 -4.67
C VAL A 51 6.60 2.93 -5.54
N GLU A 52 7.67 2.17 -5.73
CA GLU A 52 7.65 0.96 -6.53
C GLU A 52 7.34 -0.25 -5.63
N ILE A 53 6.41 -1.10 -6.05
CA ILE A 53 6.09 -2.36 -5.37
C ILE A 53 6.89 -3.45 -6.07
N ILE A 54 7.84 -4.05 -5.35
CA ILE A 54 8.68 -5.14 -5.85
C ILE A 54 7.92 -6.46 -5.71
N GLU A 55 7.36 -6.71 -4.51
CA GLU A 55 6.56 -7.88 -4.21
C GLU A 55 5.38 -7.50 -3.31
N GLY A 56 4.27 -8.22 -3.43
CA GLY A 56 3.07 -7.97 -2.63
C GLY A 56 2.21 -9.22 -2.50
N HIS A 57 2.01 -9.67 -1.26
CA HIS A 57 1.17 -10.82 -0.92
C HIS A 57 0.04 -10.38 0.02
N LEU A 58 -1.20 -10.64 -0.40
CA LEU A 58 -2.39 -10.40 0.40
C LEU A 58 -2.79 -11.72 1.08
N MET A 59 -2.47 -11.85 2.37
CA MET A 59 -2.88 -12.99 3.21
C MET A 59 -4.25 -12.71 3.85
N PRO A 60 -5.01 -13.74 4.28
CA PRO A 60 -6.38 -13.57 4.79
C PRO A 60 -6.54 -12.60 5.97
N ASP A 61 -5.49 -12.39 6.76
CA ASP A 61 -5.50 -11.54 7.96
C ASP A 61 -4.41 -10.46 7.99
N HIS A 62 -3.59 -10.36 6.94
CA HIS A 62 -2.51 -9.38 6.87
C HIS A 62 -1.98 -9.18 5.43
N ILE A 63 -1.30 -8.07 5.19
CA ILE A 63 -0.70 -7.74 3.90
C ILE A 63 0.81 -7.69 4.08
N HIS A 64 1.55 -8.39 3.22
CA HIS A 64 3.01 -8.34 3.09
C HIS A 64 3.38 -7.60 1.82
N MET A 65 4.27 -6.63 1.89
CA MET A 65 4.78 -5.95 0.70
C MET A 65 6.26 -5.64 0.83
N LEU A 66 6.99 -5.84 -0.25
CA LEU A 66 8.34 -5.34 -0.44
C LEU A 66 8.25 -4.12 -1.37
N VAL A 67 8.59 -2.95 -0.85
CA VAL A 67 8.47 -1.67 -1.58
C VAL A 67 9.80 -0.93 -1.62
N SER A 68 10.05 -0.24 -2.73
CA SER A 68 11.15 0.70 -2.90
C SER A 68 10.63 2.13 -2.69
N ILE A 69 11.00 2.75 -1.57
CA ILE A 69 10.50 4.08 -1.17
C ILE A 69 11.61 5.11 -1.36
N PRO A 70 11.38 6.21 -2.12
CA PRO A 70 12.35 7.28 -2.25
C PRO A 70 12.72 7.89 -0.89
N PRO A 71 14.01 8.19 -0.62
CA PRO A 71 14.48 8.65 0.69
C PRO A 71 13.93 10.02 1.12
N LYS A 72 13.28 10.75 0.20
CA LYS A 72 12.55 12.00 0.50
C LYS A 72 11.31 11.79 1.38
N TYR A 73 10.79 10.56 1.46
CA TYR A 73 9.64 10.23 2.29
C TYR A 73 10.09 9.42 3.51
N SER A 74 9.61 9.80 4.70
CA SER A 74 9.76 8.94 5.86
C SER A 74 8.79 7.75 5.77
N ILE A 75 9.23 6.60 6.29
CA ILE A 75 8.43 5.36 6.28
C ILE A 75 7.13 5.56 7.08
N SER A 76 7.21 6.26 8.22
CA SER A 76 6.05 6.57 9.05
C SER A 76 5.02 7.42 8.30
N GLN A 77 5.46 8.44 7.57
CA GLN A 77 4.58 9.29 6.76
C GLN A 77 3.95 8.49 5.61
N PHE A 78 4.75 7.67 4.90
CA PHE A 78 4.23 6.82 3.84
C PHE A 78 3.18 5.83 4.38
N MET A 79 3.43 5.19 5.53
CA MET A 79 2.48 4.26 6.15
C MET A 79 1.22 4.93 6.66
N GLY A 80 1.31 6.16 7.19
CA GLY A 80 0.16 6.97 7.56
C GLY A 80 -0.71 7.31 6.35
N TYR A 81 -0.08 7.74 5.25
CA TYR A 81 -0.75 8.01 3.98
C TYR A 81 -1.42 6.75 3.41
N LEU A 82 -0.68 5.64 3.31
CA LEU A 82 -1.15 4.42 2.67
C LEU A 82 -2.36 3.83 3.39
N LYS A 83 -2.27 3.67 4.72
CA LYS A 83 -3.37 3.12 5.54
C LYS A 83 -4.55 4.09 5.66
N GLY A 84 -4.28 5.39 5.81
CA GLY A 84 -5.33 6.39 5.96
C GLY A 84 -6.16 6.56 4.69
N LYS A 85 -5.50 6.72 3.53
CA LYS A 85 -6.19 6.90 2.26
C LYS A 85 -6.90 5.63 1.80
N SER A 86 -6.30 4.46 1.97
CA SER A 86 -6.95 3.20 1.58
C SER A 86 -8.25 2.98 2.35
N HIS A 87 -8.28 3.27 3.65
CA HIS A 87 -9.49 3.20 4.46
C HIS A 87 -10.59 4.15 3.96
N ILE A 88 -10.23 5.40 3.63
CA ILE A 88 -11.19 6.40 3.14
C ILE A 88 -11.79 5.96 1.80
N VAL A 89 -10.95 5.55 0.84
CA VAL A 89 -11.41 5.14 -0.49
C VAL A 89 -12.33 3.92 -0.39
N LEU A 90 -11.93 2.92 0.39
CA LEU A 90 -12.76 1.73 0.60
C LEU A 90 -14.11 2.09 1.25
N ALA A 91 -14.11 2.97 2.26
CA ALA A 91 -15.34 3.39 2.93
C ALA A 91 -16.29 4.16 1.99
N LEU A 92 -15.76 4.97 1.08
CA LEU A 92 -16.55 5.67 0.07
C LEU A 92 -17.14 4.70 -0.97
N GLN A 93 -16.36 3.72 -1.42
CA GLN A 93 -16.81 2.72 -2.39
C GLN A 93 -17.94 1.85 -1.81
N VAL A 94 -17.79 1.41 -0.56
CA VAL A 94 -18.85 0.69 0.16
C VAL A 94 -20.12 1.54 0.26
N LYS A 95 -20.02 2.82 0.66
CA LYS A 95 -21.19 3.72 0.71
C LYS A 95 -21.86 3.88 -0.66
N SER A 96 -21.09 4.07 -1.73
CA SER A 96 -21.66 4.23 -3.08
C SER A 96 -22.50 3.03 -3.51
N VAL A 97 -22.13 1.81 -3.12
CA VAL A 97 -22.91 0.60 -3.43
C VAL A 97 -24.23 0.56 -2.64
N TYR A 98 -24.26 1.05 -1.40
CA TYR A 98 -25.48 1.07 -0.57
C TYR A 98 -26.46 2.18 -0.93
N TYR A 99 -26.01 3.30 -1.50
CA TYR A 99 -26.87 4.44 -1.85
C TYR A 99 -27.28 4.47 -3.33
N ASN A 100 -26.71 3.60 -4.18
CA ASN A 100 -27.09 3.45 -5.59
C ASN A 100 -27.98 2.21 -5.85
N ASN A 101 -28.46 1.58 -4.78
CA ASN A 101 -29.55 0.58 -4.77
C ASN A 101 -30.70 1.14 -3.91
#